data_AF-A0A9D9Y4Y4-F1
#
_entry.id   AF-A0A9D9Y4Y4-F1
#
_cell.length_a   1.000
_cell.length_b   1.000
_cell.length_c   1.000
_cell.angle_alpha   90.00
_cell.angle_beta   90.00
_cell.angle_gamma   90.00
#
_symmetry.space_group_name_H-M   'P 1'
#
loop_
_entity.id
_entity.type
_entity.pdbx_description
1 polymer ?
#
loop_
_entity_poly.entity_id
_entity_poly.type
_entity_poly.pdbx_seq_one_letter_code
_entity_poly.pdbx_strand_id
1 'polypeptide(L)'
;MKNNLLEAIVTLCLVALAVLLLNPFHFWMPDMMVLAMLACTLALFGIFASFVLRERMTDERDALHRTLAGRNAYLAGSGILTLAIVVQGYTHSVDPWLVVTLITMIIVKILTRIWTDKNL
;
A
#
# COMPACT_ATOMS: atom_id res chain seq x y z
N MET A 1 -11.63 -10.12 -17.58
CA MET A 1 -10.56 -9.18 -17.99
C MET A 1 -11.08 -7.94 -18.73
N LYS A 2 -12.26 -7.37 -18.38
CA LYS A 2 -12.84 -6.22 -19.12
C LYS A 2 -12.57 -4.85 -18.45
N ASN A 3 -12.03 -4.84 -17.22
CA ASN A 3 -11.78 -3.62 -16.43
C ASN A 3 -10.30 -3.37 -16.09
N ASN A 4 -9.35 -4.17 -16.60
CA ASN A 4 -7.92 -4.03 -16.31
C ASN A 4 -7.38 -2.62 -16.62
N LEU A 5 -7.95 -1.96 -17.63
CA LEU A 5 -7.53 -0.62 -18.04
C LEU A 5 -7.96 0.44 -17.00
N LEU A 6 -9.13 0.30 -16.38
CA LEU A 6 -9.58 1.19 -15.30
C LEU A 6 -8.76 0.98 -14.02
N GLU A 7 -8.47 -0.27 -13.67
CA GLU A 7 -7.60 -0.60 -12.52
C GLU A 7 -6.18 -0.05 -12.72
N ALA A 8 -5.64 -0.18 -13.94
CA ALA A 8 -4.34 0.40 -14.30
C ALA A 8 -4.34 1.93 -14.23
N ILE A 9 -5.40 2.60 -14.70
CA ILE A 9 -5.52 4.06 -14.60
C ILE A 9 -5.59 4.50 -13.13
N VAL A 10 -6.42 3.83 -12.31
CA VAL A 10 -6.57 4.18 -10.88
C VAL A 10 -5.27 3.99 -10.12
N THR A 11 -4.54 2.89 -10.38
CA THR A 11 -3.23 2.65 -9.76
C THR A 11 -2.19 3.68 -10.19
N LEU A 12 -2.13 4.01 -11.48
CA LEU A 12 -1.24 5.06 -11.99
C LEU A 12 -1.55 6.42 -11.35
N CYS A 13 -2.82 6.81 -11.29
CA CYS A 13 -3.25 8.05 -10.65
C CYS A 13 -2.88 8.09 -9.16
N LEU A 14 -3.06 6.97 -8.44
CA LEU A 14 -2.71 6.87 -7.03
C LEU A 14 -1.20 7.03 -6.81
N VAL A 15 -0.37 6.38 -7.65
CA VAL A 15 1.09 6.53 -7.60
C VAL A 15 1.50 7.97 -7.92
N ALA A 16 0.91 8.58 -8.95
CA ALA A 16 1.20 9.96 -9.31
C ALA A 16 0.86 10.94 -8.16
N LEU A 17 -0.29 10.77 -7.52
CA LEU A 17 -0.68 11.58 -6.36
C LEU A 17 0.24 11.36 -5.16
N ALA A 18 0.64 10.13 -4.88
CA ALA A 18 1.58 9.83 -3.79
C ALA A 18 2.95 10.49 -4.01
N VAL A 19 3.46 10.47 -5.24
CA VAL A 19 4.70 11.18 -5.59
C VAL A 19 4.54 12.69 -5.47
N LEU A 20 3.39 13.21 -5.89
CA LEU A 20 3.11 14.64 -5.84
C LEU A 20 2.96 15.14 -4.38
N LEU A 21 2.43 14.30 -3.47
CA LEU A 21 2.40 14.54 -2.02
C LEU A 21 3.79 14.63 -1.37
N LEU A 22 4.81 13.96 -1.93
CA LEU A 22 6.20 14.15 -1.50
C LEU A 22 6.72 15.57 -1.80
N ASN A 23 5.97 16.35 -2.59
CA ASN A 23 6.27 17.72 -2.96
C ASN A 23 7.73 17.92 -3.44
N PRO A 24 8.23 17.12 -4.40
CA PRO A 24 9.65 17.09 -4.77
C PRO A 24 10.18 18.41 -5.36
N PHE A 25 9.27 19.27 -5.83
CA PHE A 25 9.61 20.54 -6.47
C PHE A 25 9.14 21.76 -5.65
N HIS A 26 8.63 21.56 -4.43
CA HIS A 26 8.06 22.61 -3.59
C HIS A 26 6.99 23.48 -4.28
N PHE A 27 6.34 22.98 -5.35
CA PHE A 27 5.36 23.75 -6.13
C PHE A 27 4.09 24.10 -5.33
N TRP A 28 3.83 23.39 -4.23
CA TRP A 28 2.56 23.45 -3.52
C TRP A 28 2.68 24.29 -2.24
N MET A 29 2.06 25.48 -2.25
CA MET A 29 1.72 26.30 -1.08
C MET A 29 0.45 27.08 -1.46
N PRO A 30 -0.77 26.57 -1.13
CA PRO A 30 -1.38 26.77 0.18
C PRO A 30 -2.08 25.52 0.78
N ASP A 31 -2.40 25.59 2.07
CA ASP A 31 -2.92 24.51 2.94
C ASP A 31 -4.17 23.78 2.40
N MET A 32 -5.06 24.51 1.70
CA MET A 32 -6.29 23.91 1.15
C MET A 32 -6.04 22.93 -0.02
N MET A 33 -5.00 23.14 -0.83
CA MET A 33 -4.68 22.21 -1.92
C MET A 33 -4.13 20.89 -1.38
N VAL A 34 -3.32 20.93 -0.31
CA VAL A 34 -2.81 19.73 0.36
C VAL A 34 -3.96 18.92 0.95
N LEU A 35 -4.91 19.58 1.63
CA LEU A 35 -6.10 18.93 2.17
C LEU A 35 -6.95 18.27 1.07
N ALA A 36 -7.15 18.95 -0.05
CA ALA A 36 -7.89 18.40 -1.19
C ALA A 36 -7.19 17.18 -1.81
N MET A 37 -5.86 17.21 -1.92
CA MET A 37 -5.08 16.08 -2.41
C MET A 37 -5.13 14.88 -1.45
N LEU A 38 -5.04 15.11 -0.15
CA LEU A 38 -5.20 14.06 0.85
C LEU A 38 -6.59 13.42 0.75
N ALA A 39 -7.65 14.23 0.63
CA ALA A 39 -9.00 13.73 0.45
C ALA A 39 -9.14 12.92 -0.86
N CYS A 40 -8.57 13.40 -1.96
CA CYS A 40 -8.58 12.69 -3.24
C CYS A 40 -7.80 11.37 -3.16
N THR A 41 -6.65 11.37 -2.48
CA THR A 41 -5.81 10.18 -2.28
C THR A 41 -6.55 9.14 -1.45
N LEU A 42 -7.23 9.56 -0.37
CA LEU A 42 -8.05 8.68 0.45
C LEU A 42 -9.20 8.05 -0.35
N ALA A 43 -9.91 8.86 -1.14
CA ALA A 43 -11.00 8.39 -1.98
C ALA A 43 -10.52 7.38 -3.05
N LEU A 44 -9.43 7.69 -3.75
CA LEU A 44 -8.82 6.81 -4.74
C LEU A 44 -8.28 5.52 -4.12
N PHE A 45 -7.67 5.62 -2.92
CA PHE A 45 -7.24 4.44 -2.18
C PHE A 45 -8.43 3.54 -1.82
N GLY A 46 -9.56 4.11 -1.40
CA GLY A 46 -10.79 3.34 -1.16
C GLY A 46 -11.30 2.60 -2.39
N ILE A 47 -11.26 3.25 -3.56
CA ILE A 47 -11.63 2.63 -4.85
C ILE A 47 -10.64 1.50 -5.18
N PHE A 48 -9.34 1.74 -5.06
CA PHE A 48 -8.30 0.75 -5.29
C PHE A 48 -8.46 -0.47 -4.35
N ALA A 49 -8.69 -0.23 -3.06
CA ALA A 49 -8.92 -1.28 -2.08
C ALA A 49 -10.16 -2.12 -2.42
N SER A 50 -11.21 -1.51 -2.99
CA SER A 50 -12.38 -2.25 -3.47
C SER A 50 -12.03 -3.23 -4.59
N PHE A 51 -11.13 -2.85 -5.50
CA PHE A 51 -10.65 -3.76 -6.56
C PHE A 51 -9.87 -4.93 -5.99
N VAL A 52 -8.97 -4.68 -5.03
CA VAL A 52 -8.21 -5.73 -4.33
C VAL A 52 -9.15 -6.72 -3.62
N LEU A 53 -10.22 -6.25 -2.99
CA LEU A 53 -11.20 -7.11 -2.31
C LEU A 53 -12.08 -7.92 -3.28
N ARG A 54 -12.32 -7.42 -4.49
CA ARG A 54 -13.18 -8.07 -5.50
C ARG A 54 -12.44 -9.03 -6.41
N GLU A 55 -11.14 -9.20 -6.22
CA GLU A 55 -10.28 -10.00 -7.09
C GLU A 55 -10.64 -11.50 -7.03
N ARG A 56 -11.23 -12.05 -8.09
CA ARG A 56 -11.60 -13.48 -8.17
C ARG A 56 -10.48 -14.31 -8.78
N MET A 57 -10.29 -15.54 -8.32
CA MET A 57 -9.38 -16.50 -8.96
C MET A 57 -10.17 -17.29 -10.01
N THR A 58 -9.70 -17.26 -11.25
CA THR A 58 -10.30 -18.01 -12.37
C THR A 58 -9.52 -19.28 -12.69
N ASP A 59 -8.21 -19.29 -12.45
CA ASP A 59 -7.30 -20.40 -12.72
C ASP A 59 -6.24 -20.53 -11.61
N GLU A 60 -5.62 -21.71 -11.48
CA GLU A 60 -4.51 -21.99 -10.56
C GLU A 60 -3.30 -21.10 -10.85
N ARG A 61 -3.07 -20.76 -12.13
CA ARG A 61 -2.01 -19.82 -12.53
C ARG A 61 -2.24 -18.43 -11.95
N ASP A 62 -3.48 -17.96 -11.97
CA ASP A 62 -3.84 -16.65 -11.40
C ASP A 62 -3.63 -16.64 -9.88
N ALA A 63 -3.92 -17.77 -9.20
CA ALA A 63 -3.68 -17.93 -7.77
C ALA A 63 -2.17 -17.82 -7.42
N LEU A 64 -1.30 -18.44 -8.23
CA LEU A 64 0.15 -18.34 -8.07
C LEU A 64 0.67 -16.92 -8.32
N HIS A 65 0.20 -16.25 -9.38
CA HIS A 65 0.60 -14.88 -9.65
C HIS A 65 0.16 -13.91 -8.53
N ARG A 66 -1.04 -14.10 -7.98
CA ARG A 66 -1.54 -13.28 -6.86
C ARG A 66 -0.74 -13.49 -5.59
N THR A 67 -0.45 -14.74 -5.22
CA THR A 67 0.33 -15.05 -4.01
C THR A 67 1.76 -14.52 -4.12
N LEU A 68 2.40 -14.64 -5.29
CA LEU A 68 3.71 -14.05 -5.57
C LEU A 68 3.68 -12.52 -5.49
N ALA A 69 2.69 -11.88 -6.11
CA ALA A 69 2.52 -10.43 -6.06
C ALA A 69 2.32 -9.93 -4.61
N GLY A 70 1.44 -10.57 -3.85
CA GLY A 70 1.22 -10.25 -2.44
C GLY A 70 2.46 -10.42 -1.57
N ARG A 71 3.24 -11.50 -1.79
CA ARG A 71 4.51 -11.72 -1.08
C ARG A 71 5.55 -10.67 -1.41
N ASN A 72 5.71 -10.32 -2.69
CA ASN A 72 6.66 -9.31 -3.14
C ASN A 72 6.29 -7.92 -2.62
N ALA A 73 5.01 -7.55 -2.66
CA ALA A 73 4.51 -6.29 -2.10
C ALA A 73 4.76 -6.21 -0.59
N TYR A 74 4.50 -7.28 0.16
CA TYR A 74 4.81 -7.35 1.59
C TYR A 74 6.30 -7.15 1.86
N LEU A 75 7.18 -7.85 1.12
CA LEU A 75 8.63 -7.74 1.31
C LEU A 75 9.15 -6.34 0.96
N ALA A 76 8.70 -5.76 -0.14
CA ALA A 76 9.06 -4.39 -0.51
C ALA A 76 8.58 -3.38 0.54
N GLY A 77 7.31 -3.45 0.97
CA GLY A 77 6.74 -2.54 1.96
C GLY A 77 7.40 -2.65 3.33
N SER A 78 7.54 -3.86 3.86
CA SER A 78 8.22 -4.08 5.14
C SER A 78 9.70 -3.72 5.09
N GLY A 79 10.38 -3.94 3.97
CA GLY A 79 11.77 -3.53 3.76
C GLY A 79 11.94 -2.00 3.77
N ILE A 80 11.08 -1.28 3.03
CA ILE A 80 11.11 0.20 3.00
C ILE A 80 10.80 0.77 4.38
N LEU A 81 9.79 0.24 5.09
CA LEU A 81 9.45 0.67 6.46
C LEU A 81 10.62 0.44 7.41
N THR A 82 11.26 -0.72 7.34
CA THR A 82 12.42 -1.03 8.19
C THR A 82 13.58 -0.07 7.92
N LEU A 83 13.88 0.20 6.64
CA LEU A 83 14.91 1.15 6.25
C LEU A 83 14.58 2.57 6.76
N ALA A 84 13.33 3.01 6.62
CA ALA A 84 12.88 4.30 7.11
C ALA A 84 13.03 4.42 8.64
N ILE A 85 12.68 3.39 9.41
CA ILE A 85 12.87 3.36 10.86
C ILE A 85 14.35 3.43 11.23
N VAL A 86 15.22 2.72 10.53
CA VAL A 86 16.68 2.78 10.77
C VAL A 86 17.22 4.19 10.50
N VAL A 87 16.84 4.80 9.37
CA VAL A 87 17.28 6.15 9.00
C VAL A 87 16.78 7.19 10.00
N GLN A 88 15.49 7.16 10.38
CA GLN A 88 14.93 8.06 11.39
C GLN A 88 15.43 7.77 12.82
N GLY A 89 15.88 6.54 13.06
CA GLY A 89 16.49 6.13 14.32
C GLY A 89 17.79 6.89 14.58
N TYR A 90 18.60 7.12 13.55
CA TYR A 90 19.82 7.94 13.68
C TYR A 90 19.49 9.40 14.04
N THR A 91 18.36 9.93 13.58
CA THR A 91 17.91 11.29 13.92
C THR A 91 17.12 11.37 15.23
N HIS A 92 16.96 10.25 15.96
CA HIS A 92 16.21 10.15 17.22
C HIS A 92 14.76 10.68 17.12
N SER A 93 14.20 10.67 15.92
CA SER A 93 12.89 11.25 15.59
C SER A 93 12.07 10.25 14.79
N VAL A 94 11.96 9.03 15.31
CA VAL A 94 11.21 7.94 14.68
C VAL A 94 9.71 8.24 14.79
N ASP A 95 9.03 8.30 13.65
CA ASP A 95 7.57 8.40 13.62
C ASP A 95 6.94 7.10 14.17
N PRO A 96 6.15 7.16 15.26
CA PRO A 96 5.49 5.99 15.83
C PRO A 96 4.61 5.24 14.82
N TRP A 97 4.03 5.93 13.82
CA TRP A 97 3.18 5.29 12.82
C TRP A 97 3.92 4.30 11.94
N LEU A 98 5.22 4.50 11.67
CA LEU A 98 6.04 3.54 10.92
C LEU A 98 6.17 2.21 11.68
N VAL A 99 6.40 2.29 12.99
CA VAL A 99 6.57 1.13 13.86
C VAL A 99 5.24 0.38 14.01
N VAL A 100 4.15 1.12 14.27
CA VAL A 100 2.80 0.53 14.38
C VAL A 100 2.42 -0.18 13.07
N THR A 101 2.67 0.45 11.92
CA THR A 101 2.38 -0.15 10.61
C THR A 101 3.14 -1.46 10.41
N LEU A 102 4.44 -1.49 10.72
CA LEU A 102 5.26 -2.70 10.59
C LEU A 102 4.76 -3.83 11.49
N ILE A 103 4.45 -3.52 12.76
CA ILE A 103 3.91 -4.50 13.73
C ILE A 103 2.59 -5.06 13.23
N THR A 104 1.64 -4.20 12.82
CA THR A 104 0.34 -4.63 12.32
C THR A 104 0.48 -5.53 11.09
N MET A 105 1.34 -5.17 10.14
CA MET A 105 1.60 -6.01 8.96
C MET A 105 2.10 -7.42 9.34
N ILE A 106 3.04 -7.51 10.29
CA ILE A 106 3.59 -8.79 10.75
C ILE A 106 2.52 -9.63 11.45
N ILE A 107 1.77 -9.04 12.37
CA ILE A 107 0.71 -9.74 13.11
C ILE A 107 -0.35 -10.28 12.15
N VAL A 108 -0.85 -9.43 11.24
CA VAL A 108 -1.87 -9.84 10.26
C VAL A 108 -1.34 -10.99 9.40
N LYS A 109 -0.11 -10.91 8.89
CA LYS A 109 0.49 -11.99 8.08
C LYS A 109 0.58 -13.31 8.83
N ILE A 110 1.00 -13.29 10.11
CA ILE A 110 1.12 -14.50 10.93
C ILE A 110 -0.28 -15.07 11.23
N LEU A 111 -1.23 -14.23 11.66
CA LEU A 111 -2.58 -14.68 11.99
C LEU A 111 -3.29 -15.27 10.77
N THR A 112 -3.24 -14.61 9.61
CA THR A 112 -3.86 -15.12 8.38
C THR A 112 -3.21 -16.44 7.95
N ARG A 113 -1.89 -16.58 8.09
CA ARG A 113 -1.20 -17.86 7.81
C ARG A 113 -1.69 -18.97 8.73
N ILE A 114 -1.69 -18.74 10.04
CA ILE A 114 -2.14 -19.74 11.03
C ILE A 114 -3.60 -20.13 10.79
N TRP A 115 -4.45 -19.17 10.46
CA TRP A 115 -5.85 -19.45 10.15
C TRP A 115 -5.99 -20.29 8.88
N THR A 116 -5.25 -19.92 7.82
CA THR A 116 -5.26 -20.67 6.56
C THR A 116 -4.76 -22.10 6.76
N ASP A 117 -3.66 -22.29 7.48
CA ASP A 117 -3.09 -23.62 7.77
C ASP A 117 -4.05 -24.52 8.60
N LYS A 118 -5.02 -23.94 9.31
CA LYS A 118 -5.99 -24.66 10.16
C LYS A 118 -7.34 -24.91 9.50
N ASN A 119 -7.80 -23.99 8.65
CA ASN A 119 -9.17 -23.95 8.15
C ASN A 119 -9.29 -24.28 6.64
N LEU A 120 -8.18 -24.34 5.92
CA LEU A 120 -8.08 -24.72 4.50
C LEU A 120 -7.25 -25.99 4.36
#